data_AF-A0A5J5V866-F1
#
_entry.id   AF-A0A5J5V866-F1
#
_cell.length_a   1.000
_cell.length_b   1.000
_cell.length_c   1.000
_cell.angle_alpha   90.00
_cell.angle_beta   90.00
_cell.angle_gamma   90.00
#
_symmetry.space_group_name_H-M   'P 1'
#
loop_
_entity.id
_entity.type
_entity.pdbx_description
1 polymer ?
#
loop_
_entity_poly.entity_id
_entity_poly.type
_entity_poly.pdbx_seq_one_letter_code
_entity_poly.pdbx_strand_id
1 'polypeptide(L)'
;MASSQASYSSLWFSRFAHSSPPPAAGRFYNAQTSNKSRDAVVDEIIKLAAETVGNSYYSAIESGFNDRKTDLKTRISFKYSASRGVFGTPTFYINGFAVPDSGSAIDYKQWRSFIDPLLLAQSRKRDNLPHLSL
;
A
#
# COMPACT_ATOMS: atom_id res chain seq x y z
N MET A 1 0.41 -18.64 -13.54
CA MET A 1 1.42 -17.56 -13.53
C MET A 1 0.99 -16.51 -12.51
N ALA A 2 1.51 -16.59 -11.29
CA ALA A 2 1.25 -15.65 -10.22
C ALA A 2 2.46 -14.73 -10.08
N SER A 3 2.32 -13.42 -10.34
CA SER A 3 3.41 -12.49 -10.07
C SER A 3 2.97 -11.02 -9.98
N SER A 4 3.52 -10.37 -8.95
CA SER A 4 3.92 -8.96 -8.86
C SER A 4 3.03 -7.90 -8.21
N GLN A 5 1.73 -8.06 -8.00
CA GLN A 5 0.96 -6.97 -7.37
C GLN A 5 1.22 -6.79 -5.87
N ALA A 6 1.55 -7.87 -5.15
CA ALA A 6 1.82 -7.83 -3.70
C ALA A 6 3.16 -7.16 -3.33
N SER A 7 4.04 -6.90 -4.31
CA SER A 7 5.38 -6.38 -4.05
C SER A 7 5.45 -4.85 -3.94
N TYR A 8 4.43 -4.12 -4.43
CA TYR A 8 4.48 -2.66 -4.48
C TYR A 8 3.87 -1.99 -3.26
N SER A 9 2.90 -2.61 -2.58
CA SER A 9 2.33 -2.09 -1.33
C SER A 9 3.27 -2.28 -0.13
N SER A 10 4.08 -3.33 -0.14
CA SER A 10 5.01 -3.67 0.94
C SER A 10 6.26 -2.77 0.97
N LEU A 11 6.73 -2.30 -0.19
CA LEU A 11 7.85 -1.36 -0.29
C LEU A 11 7.47 0.07 0.15
N TRP A 12 6.22 0.48 -0.03
CA TRP A 12 5.69 1.75 0.50
C TRP A 12 5.61 1.73 2.04
N PHE A 13 5.21 0.60 2.63
CA PHE A 13 4.98 0.52 4.08
C PHE A 13 6.28 0.36 4.89
N SER A 14 7.25 -0.41 4.37
CA SER A 14 8.44 -0.81 5.13
C SER A 14 9.42 0.34 5.43
N ARG A 15 9.38 1.45 4.68
CA ARG A 15 10.30 2.58 4.89
C ARG A 15 9.71 3.77 5.65
N PHE A 16 8.39 3.85 5.80
CA PHE A 16 7.73 5.01 6.41
C PHE A 16 7.05 4.72 7.77
N ALA A 17 6.87 3.44 8.15
CA ALA A 17 6.17 3.07 9.38
C ALA A 17 6.99 3.20 10.69
N HIS A 18 8.31 3.40 10.62
CA HIS A 18 9.19 3.49 11.81
C HIS A 18 9.65 4.92 12.14
N SER A 19 9.18 5.92 11.40
CA SER A 19 9.46 7.33 11.66
C SER A 19 8.15 8.03 12.05
N SER A 20 8.22 8.97 12.99
CA SER A 20 7.25 10.05 13.22
C SER A 20 6.53 10.45 11.93
N PRO A 21 5.26 10.93 11.96
CA PRO A 21 4.44 11.16 10.76
C PRO A 21 5.30 11.78 9.67
N PRO A 22 5.34 11.18 8.45
CA PRO A 22 6.34 11.52 7.47
C PRO A 22 6.31 13.04 7.25
N PRO A 23 7.46 13.72 7.16
CA PRO A 23 7.54 15.18 7.01
C PRO A 23 6.64 15.73 5.89
N ALA A 24 6.33 14.88 4.90
CA ALA A 24 5.38 15.14 3.82
C ALA A 24 3.95 15.43 4.29
N ALA A 25 3.40 14.69 5.26
CA ALA A 25 2.00 14.83 5.66
C ALA A 25 1.73 16.22 6.23
N GLY A 26 2.61 16.76 7.07
CA GLY A 26 2.46 18.13 7.59
C GLY A 26 2.69 19.23 6.55
N ARG A 27 3.51 18.97 5.52
CA ARG A 27 3.86 19.95 4.47
C ARG A 27 2.81 20.09 3.37
N PHE A 28 2.05 19.03 3.10
CA PHE A 28 1.09 18.98 1.98
C PHE A 28 -0.38 18.93 2.42
N TYR A 29 -0.66 19.15 3.70
CA TYR A 29 -2.03 19.09 4.21
C TYR A 29 -2.73 20.46 4.10
N ASN A 30 -3.98 20.46 3.64
CA ASN A 30 -4.94 21.58 3.70
C ASN A 30 -4.33 22.99 3.46
N ALA A 31 -4.20 23.79 4.53
CA ALA A 31 -3.84 25.21 4.46
C ALA A 31 -2.43 25.44 3.88
N GLN A 32 -1.53 24.48 4.05
CA GLN A 32 -0.15 24.57 3.58
C GLN A 32 -0.06 24.59 2.05
N THR A 33 -1.07 24.05 1.37
CA THR A 33 -1.14 24.01 -0.10
C THR A 33 -2.27 24.84 -0.67
N SER A 34 -3.10 25.49 0.17
CA SER A 34 -4.31 26.19 -0.30
C SER A 34 -4.01 27.34 -1.27
N ASN A 35 -2.85 27.97 -1.13
CA ASN A 35 -2.43 29.12 -1.94
C ASN A 35 -1.46 28.74 -3.06
N LYS A 36 -1.22 27.45 -3.29
CA LYS A 36 -0.29 26.95 -4.32
C LYS A 36 -1.06 26.41 -5.51
N SER A 37 -0.50 26.57 -6.71
CA SER A 37 -1.02 25.85 -7.88
C SER A 37 -0.74 24.36 -7.74
N ARG A 38 -1.54 23.54 -8.44
CA ARG A 38 -1.34 22.09 -8.50
C ARG A 38 0.10 21.75 -8.92
N ASP A 39 0.60 22.40 -9.96
CA ASP A 39 1.90 22.07 -10.53
C ASP A 39 3.03 22.44 -9.56
N ALA A 40 2.91 23.55 -8.83
CA ALA A 40 3.86 23.90 -7.78
C ALA A 40 3.90 22.85 -6.65
N VAL A 41 2.74 22.31 -6.25
CA VAL A 41 2.68 21.23 -5.25
C VAL A 41 3.29 19.94 -5.79
N VAL A 42 3.02 19.59 -7.05
CA VAL A 42 3.60 18.40 -7.70
C VAL A 42 5.12 18.50 -7.77
N ASP A 43 5.67 19.65 -8.17
CA ASP A 43 7.11 19.89 -8.22
C ASP A 43 7.78 19.70 -6.85
N GLU A 44 7.15 20.17 -5.77
CA GLU A 44 7.64 19.95 -4.40
C GLU A 44 7.64 18.48 -4.01
N ILE A 45 6.61 17.72 -4.41
CA ILE A 45 6.53 16.27 -4.16
C ILE A 45 7.62 15.54 -4.95
N ILE A 46 7.85 15.90 -6.22
CA ILE A 46 8.90 15.30 -7.05
C ILE A 46 10.27 15.53 -6.42
N LYS A 47 10.57 16.75 -6.00
CA LYS A 47 11.83 17.10 -5.33
C LYS A 47 12.02 16.30 -4.05
N LEU A 48 11.00 16.27 -3.17
CA LEU A 48 11.06 15.50 -1.93
C LEU A 48 11.32 14.00 -2.19
N ALA A 49 10.62 13.43 -3.18
CA ALA A 49 10.78 12.03 -3.54
C ALA A 49 12.20 11.77 -4.07
N ALA A 50 12.70 12.62 -4.99
CA ALA A 50 14.04 12.52 -5.55
C ALA A 50 15.13 12.67 -4.48
N GLU A 51 14.98 13.58 -3.53
CA GLU A 51 15.89 13.71 -2.37
C GLU A 51 15.91 12.43 -1.52
N THR A 52 14.78 11.76 -1.39
CA THR A 52 14.63 10.55 -0.56
C THR A 52 15.18 9.29 -1.24
N VAL A 53 14.95 9.13 -2.54
CA VAL A 53 15.31 7.92 -3.31
C VAL A 53 16.56 8.08 -4.17
N GLY A 54 17.06 9.30 -4.34
CA GLY A 54 18.21 9.67 -5.16
C GLY A 54 17.83 10.58 -6.34
N ASN A 55 18.58 11.67 -6.52
CA ASN A 55 18.31 12.69 -7.56
C ASN A 55 18.37 12.13 -8.99
N SER A 56 19.07 11.02 -9.22
CA SER A 56 19.07 10.31 -10.50
C SER A 56 17.67 9.85 -10.93
N TYR A 57 16.72 9.72 -10.00
CA TYR A 57 15.35 9.32 -10.29
C TYR A 57 14.40 10.49 -10.57
N TYR A 58 14.86 11.75 -10.50
CA TYR A 58 14.01 12.92 -10.66
C TYR A 58 13.13 12.84 -11.91
N SER A 59 13.73 12.63 -13.09
CA SER A 59 12.99 12.56 -14.36
C SER A 59 12.04 11.36 -14.43
N ALA A 60 12.36 10.25 -13.78
CA ALA A 60 11.47 9.09 -13.70
C ALA A 60 10.25 9.36 -12.81
N ILE A 61 10.44 10.08 -11.71
CA ILE A 61 9.36 10.49 -10.80
C ILE A 61 8.46 11.53 -11.49
N GLU A 62 9.06 12.56 -12.09
CA GLU A 62 8.36 13.61 -12.82
C GLU A 62 7.52 13.06 -13.98
N SER A 63 8.11 12.21 -14.83
CA SER A 63 7.36 11.57 -15.92
C SER A 63 6.25 10.64 -15.40
N GLY A 64 6.43 10.04 -14.22
CA GLY A 64 5.40 9.22 -13.56
C GLY A 64 4.11 9.98 -13.24
N PHE A 65 4.18 11.28 -12.94
CA PHE A 65 2.98 12.12 -12.71
C PHE A 65 2.17 12.41 -13.99
N ASN A 66 2.79 12.22 -15.16
CA ASN A 66 2.17 12.42 -16.47
C ASN A 66 1.93 11.09 -17.23
N ASP A 67 2.26 9.96 -16.63
CA ASP A 67 2.11 8.63 -17.24
C ASP A 67 0.69 8.07 -17.04
N ARG A 68 0.05 7.68 -18.15
CA ARG A 68 -1.30 7.11 -18.16
C ARG A 68 -1.39 5.81 -17.35
N LYS A 69 -0.37 4.96 -17.39
CA LYS A 69 -0.42 3.65 -16.71
C LYS A 69 -0.39 3.85 -15.19
N THR A 70 0.40 4.80 -14.72
CA THR A 70 0.48 5.18 -13.31
C THR A 70 -0.83 5.81 -12.84
N ASP A 71 -1.42 6.74 -13.60
CA ASP A 71 -2.77 7.30 -13.29
C ASP A 71 -3.84 6.19 -13.15
N LEU A 72 -3.89 5.25 -14.10
CA LEU A 72 -4.85 4.15 -14.06
C LEU A 72 -4.67 3.25 -12.82
N LYS A 73 -3.43 2.93 -12.46
CA LYS A 73 -3.13 2.15 -11.25
C LYS A 73 -3.57 2.87 -9.98
N THR A 74 -3.33 4.18 -9.89
CA THR A 74 -3.77 5.00 -8.75
C THR A 74 -5.30 5.03 -8.64
N ARG A 75 -6.01 5.20 -9.77
CA ARG A 75 -7.49 5.16 -9.79
C ARG A 75 -8.05 3.81 -9.36
N ILE A 76 -7.47 2.71 -9.83
CA ILE A 76 -7.86 1.36 -9.42
C ILE A 76 -7.63 1.18 -7.92
N SER A 77 -6.48 1.62 -7.40
CA SER A 77 -6.14 1.52 -5.99
C SER A 77 -7.11 2.34 -5.11
N PHE A 78 -7.45 3.56 -5.54
CA PHE A 78 -8.44 4.39 -4.85
C PHE A 78 -9.82 3.73 -4.83
N LYS A 79 -10.32 3.26 -5.99
CA LYS A 79 -11.61 2.54 -6.06
C LYS A 79 -11.63 1.29 -5.20
N TYR A 80 -10.53 0.55 -5.16
CA TYR A 80 -10.39 -0.64 -4.32
C TYR A 80 -10.44 -0.29 -2.82
N SER A 81 -9.77 0.78 -2.39
CA SER A 81 -9.84 1.23 -0.99
C SER A 81 -11.26 1.65 -0.59
N ALA A 82 -11.95 2.41 -1.46
CA ALA A 82 -13.30 2.88 -1.22
C ALA A 82 -14.32 1.72 -1.20
N SER A 83 -14.21 0.75 -2.12
CA SER A 83 -15.13 -0.41 -2.15
C SER A 83 -14.96 -1.34 -0.95
N ARG A 84 -13.84 -1.22 -0.22
CA ARG A 84 -13.58 -1.93 1.02
C ARG A 84 -13.94 -1.10 2.27
N GLY A 85 -14.39 0.14 2.11
CA GLY A 85 -14.76 1.01 3.23
C GLY A 85 -13.56 1.48 4.06
N VAL A 86 -12.38 1.60 3.45
CA VAL A 86 -11.18 2.13 4.13
C VAL A 86 -11.39 3.62 4.44
N PHE A 87 -11.49 3.97 5.72
CA PHE A 87 -11.66 5.34 6.20
C PHE A 87 -10.45 5.86 7.00
N GLY A 88 -9.48 5.00 7.29
CA GLY A 88 -8.27 5.32 8.06
C GLY A 88 -7.14 4.36 7.72
N THR A 89 -5.94 4.67 8.22
CA THR A 89 -4.76 3.80 8.06
C THR A 89 -4.06 3.59 9.41
N PRO A 90 -3.48 2.40 9.65
CA PRO A 90 -3.55 1.22 8.78
C PRO A 90 -4.95 0.57 8.73
N THR A 91 -5.22 -0.23 7.69
CA THR A 91 -6.37 -1.14 7.62
C THR A 91 -5.94 -2.38 6.84
N PHE A 92 -6.23 -3.56 7.36
CA PHE A 92 -5.73 -4.82 6.81
C PHE A 92 -6.86 -5.73 6.36
N TYR A 93 -6.62 -6.47 5.27
CA TYR A 93 -7.53 -7.49 4.76
C TYR A 93 -6.78 -8.79 4.53
N ILE A 94 -7.36 -9.90 4.94
CA ILE A 94 -6.87 -11.26 4.64
C ILE A 94 -7.96 -11.97 3.83
N ASN A 95 -7.63 -12.43 2.63
CA ASN A 95 -8.57 -13.08 1.71
C ASN A 95 -9.87 -12.28 1.45
N GLY A 96 -9.78 -10.95 1.49
CA GLY A 96 -10.91 -10.05 1.27
C GLY A 96 -11.75 -9.72 2.52
N PHE A 97 -11.43 -10.31 3.68
CA PHE A 97 -12.08 -10.01 4.96
C PHE A 97 -11.23 -9.03 5.77
N ALA A 98 -11.87 -8.02 6.36
CA ALA A 98 -11.20 -7.05 7.22
C ALA A 98 -10.67 -7.74 8.48
N VAL A 99 -9.44 -7.42 8.87
CA VAL A 99 -8.86 -7.85 10.14
C VAL A 99 -9.39 -6.91 11.24
N PRO A 100 -9.93 -7.45 12.35
CA PRO A 100 -10.43 -6.63 13.46
C PRO A 100 -9.31 -5.79 14.08
N ASP A 101 -9.68 -4.64 14.68
CA ASP A 101 -8.78 -3.73 15.40
C ASP A 101 -7.58 -3.19 14.60
N SER A 102 -7.72 -3.08 13.28
CA SER A 102 -6.63 -2.65 12.40
C SER A 102 -6.21 -1.18 12.51
N GLY A 103 -6.79 -0.39 13.42
CA GLY A 103 -6.44 1.02 13.64
C GLY A 103 -5.03 1.25 14.23
N SER A 104 -4.34 0.19 14.65
CA SER A 104 -2.95 0.21 15.07
C SER A 104 -2.09 -0.77 14.27
N ALA A 105 -0.78 -0.55 14.25
CA ALA A 105 0.15 -1.50 13.63
C ALA A 105 0.03 -2.89 14.28
N ILE A 106 -0.17 -3.93 13.45
CA ILE A 106 -0.25 -5.31 13.90
C ILE A 106 1.16 -5.87 14.07
N ASP A 107 1.47 -6.40 15.25
CA ASP A 107 2.78 -7.00 15.52
C ASP A 107 2.92 -8.41 14.88
N TYR A 108 4.14 -8.92 14.88
CA TYR A 108 4.43 -10.23 14.27
C TYR A 108 3.61 -11.38 14.90
N LYS A 109 3.45 -11.41 16.22
CA LYS A 109 2.74 -12.48 16.92
C LYS A 109 1.27 -12.48 16.52
N GLN A 110 0.69 -11.30 16.41
CA GLN A 110 -0.71 -11.13 16.03
C GLN A 110 -0.92 -11.48 14.55
N TRP A 111 0.01 -11.13 13.65
CA TRP A 111 -0.01 -11.63 12.27
C TRP A 111 0.00 -13.16 12.18
N ARG A 112 0.87 -13.82 12.94
CA ARG A 112 0.93 -15.30 13.00
C ARG A 112 -0.41 -15.87 13.46
N SER A 113 -1.06 -15.24 14.46
CA SER A 113 -2.36 -15.68 14.96
C SER A 113 -3.47 -15.65 13.90
N PHE A 114 -3.41 -14.72 12.93
CA PHE A 114 -4.37 -14.66 11.82
C PHE A 114 -4.04 -15.61 10.67
N ILE A 115 -2.76 -15.76 10.33
CA ILE A 115 -2.33 -16.48 9.12
C ILE A 115 -2.16 -17.98 9.37
N ASP A 116 -1.55 -18.39 10.49
CA ASP A 116 -1.22 -19.79 10.75
C ASP A 116 -2.43 -20.73 10.73
N PRO A 117 -3.59 -20.38 11.33
CA PRO A 117 -4.78 -21.23 11.26
C PRO A 117 -5.28 -21.45 9.82
N LEU A 118 -5.13 -20.44 8.95
CA LEU A 118 -5.56 -20.51 7.55
C LEU A 118 -4.65 -21.46 6.75
N LEU A 119 -3.35 -21.48 7.03
CA LEU A 119 -2.41 -22.40 6.38
C LEU A 119 -2.68 -23.86 6.79
N LEU A 120 -2.94 -24.10 8.09
CA LEU A 120 -3.25 -25.44 8.61
C LEU A 120 -4.58 -25.98 8.09
N ALA A 121 -5.59 -25.12 7.94
CA ALA A 121 -6.88 -25.50 7.35
C ALA A 121 -6.74 -25.93 5.88
N GLN A 122 -5.90 -25.23 5.10
CA GLN A 122 -5.65 -25.58 3.69
C GLN A 122 -4.87 -26.88 3.51
N SER A 123 -3.96 -27.21 4.43
CA SER A 123 -3.25 -28.50 4.40
C SER A 123 -4.20 -29.66 4.68
N ARG A 124 -5.01 -29.59 5.75
CA ARG A 124 -6.02 -30.62 6.05
C ARG A 124 -7.05 -30.82 4.93
N LYS A 125 -7.46 -29.75 4.24
CA LYS A 125 -8.36 -29.85 3.09
C LYS A 125 -7.74 -30.60 1.90
N ARG A 126 -6.41 -30.46 1.69
CA ARG A 126 -5.69 -31.20 0.65
C ARG A 126 -5.53 -32.69 0.99
N ASP A 127 -5.29 -33.02 2.25
CA ASP A 127 -5.15 -34.41 2.69
C ASP A 127 -6.48 -35.18 2.65
N ASN A 128 -7.61 -34.48 2.77
CA ASN A 128 -8.97 -35.05 2.71
C ASN A 128 -9.60 -35.07 1.30
N LEU A 129 -8.89 -34.59 0.26
CA LEU A 129 -9.37 -34.77 -1.12
C LEU A 129 -8.98 -36.18 -1.57
N PRO A 130 -9.94 -37.07 -1.91
CA PRO A 130 -9.58 -38.36 -2.47
C PRO A 130 -8.79 -38.10 -3.76
N HIS A 131 -7.63 -38.76 -3.87
CA HIS A 131 -6.84 -38.79 -5.08
C HIS A 131 -7.76 -39.11 -6.27
N LEU A 132 -8.07 -38.13 -7.11
CA LEU A 132 -8.65 -38.39 -8.41
C LEU A 132 -7.52 -38.91 -9.29
N SER A 133 -7.30 -40.22 -9.23
CA SER A 133 -6.56 -40.94 -10.27
C SER A 133 -7.40 -40.91 -11.54
N LEU A 134 -7.04 -40.01 -12.46
CA LEU A 134 -7.38 -40.13 -13.88
C LEU A 134 -6.51 -41.21 -14.52
#